data_AF-A0A0A7KGR1-F1
#
_entry.id   AF-A0A0A7KGR1-F1
#
_cell.length_a   1.000
_cell.length_b   1.000
_cell.length_c   1.000
_cell.angle_alpha   90.00
_cell.angle_beta   90.00
_cell.angle_gamma   90.00
#
_symmetry.space_group_name_H-M   'P 1'
#
loop_
_entity.id
_entity.type
_entity.pdbx_description
1 polymer ?
#
loop_
_entity_poly.entity_id
_entity_poly.type
_entity_poly.pdbx_seq_one_letter_code
_entity_poly.pdbx_strand_id
1 'polypeptide(L)'
;MKNATVKNFHVPMPPELHADLMESAQVAGESATSIAREAIAQRVKELKRQQRRERIALYAAEMAGTDHDLDPDWEEAGLDLWRKTE
;
A
#
# COMPACT_ATOMS: atom_id res chain seq x y z
N MET A 1 -9.28 -7.65 -27.61
CA MET A 1 -9.14 -7.31 -26.17
C MET A 1 -9.54 -8.56 -25.39
N LYS A 2 -8.64 -9.16 -24.61
CA LYS A 2 -8.98 -10.37 -23.83
C LYS A 2 -10.01 -9.97 -22.78
N ASN A 3 -11.24 -10.49 -22.88
CA ASN A 3 -12.26 -10.33 -21.84
C ASN A 3 -11.65 -10.81 -20.53
N ALA A 4 -11.36 -9.87 -19.61
CA ALA A 4 -10.87 -10.22 -18.29
C ALA A 4 -11.93 -11.10 -17.63
N THR A 5 -11.56 -12.34 -17.31
CA THR A 5 -12.46 -13.31 -16.70
C THR A 5 -12.77 -12.83 -15.29
N VAL A 6 -13.94 -12.23 -15.09
CA VAL A 6 -14.41 -11.80 -13.76
C VAL A 6 -14.67 -13.05 -12.93
N LYS A 7 -14.11 -13.10 -11.71
CA LYS A 7 -14.38 -14.18 -10.75
C LYS A 7 -15.33 -13.65 -9.68
N ASN A 8 -16.39 -14.41 -9.40
CA ASN A 8 -17.35 -14.04 -8.35
C ASN A 8 -16.75 -14.28 -6.97
N PHE A 9 -16.92 -13.31 -6.07
CA PHE A 9 -16.47 -13.38 -4.68
C PHE A 9 -17.65 -12.97 -3.80
N HIS A 10 -18.18 -13.90 -3.01
CA HIS A 10 -19.33 -13.64 -2.15
C HIS A 10 -18.86 -13.21 -0.77
N VAL A 11 -19.25 -11.99 -0.38
CA VAL A 11 -18.89 -11.41 0.92
C VAL A 11 -20.19 -11.16 1.69
N PRO A 12 -20.47 -11.90 2.77
CA PRO A 12 -21.58 -11.56 3.65
C PRO A 12 -21.27 -10.20 4.30
N MET A 13 -22.20 -9.26 4.19
CA MET A 13 -22.06 -7.93 4.77
C MET A 13 -23.03 -7.74 5.93
N PRO A 14 -22.62 -7.04 7.01
CA PRO A 14 -23.55 -6.56 8.02
C PRO A 14 -24.65 -5.70 7.38
N PRO A 15 -25.91 -5.75 7.89
CA PRO A 15 -27.03 -5.01 7.30
C PRO A 15 -26.78 -3.51 7.17
N GLU A 16 -26.14 -2.90 8.19
CA GLU A 16 -25.80 -1.47 8.21
C GLU A 16 -24.82 -1.12 7.09
N LEU A 17 -23.73 -1.87 6.96
CA LEU A 17 -22.75 -1.66 5.89
C LEU A 17 -23.37 -1.82 4.49
N HIS A 18 -24.29 -2.77 4.34
CA HIS A 18 -25.02 -2.93 3.08
C HIS A 18 -25.89 -1.70 2.79
N ALA A 19 -26.61 -1.18 3.79
CA ALA A 19 -27.43 0.02 3.63
C ALA A 19 -26.58 1.24 3.24
N ASP A 20 -25.49 1.49 3.95
CA ASP A 20 -24.58 2.61 3.70
C ASP A 20 -23.97 2.55 2.29
N LEU A 21 -23.59 1.35 1.84
CA LEU A 21 -23.05 1.15 0.50
C LEU A 21 -24.11 1.44 -0.58
N MET A 22 -25.35 1.00 -0.35
CA MET A 22 -26.44 1.23 -1.29
C MET A 22 -26.82 2.71 -1.37
N GLU A 23 -26.85 3.41 -0.24
CA GLU A 23 -27.07 4.87 -0.20
C GLU A 23 -25.94 5.60 -0.93
N SER A 24 -24.68 5.26 -0.64
CA SER A 24 -23.51 5.86 -1.31
C SER A 24 -23.55 5.64 -2.82
N ALA A 25 -23.93 4.44 -3.26
CA ALA A 25 -24.10 4.11 -4.67
C ALA A 25 -25.20 4.95 -5.33
N GLN A 26 -26.34 5.13 -4.64
CA GLN A 26 -27.42 5.97 -5.12
C GLN A 26 -27.01 7.43 -5.24
N VAL A 27 -26.32 7.98 -4.23
CA VAL A 27 -25.83 9.37 -4.23
C VAL A 27 -24.80 9.60 -5.34
N ALA A 28 -23.88 8.66 -5.55
CA ALA A 28 -22.86 8.75 -6.59
C ALA A 28 -23.39 8.45 -8.00
N GLY A 29 -24.58 7.87 -8.15
CA GLY A 29 -25.11 7.41 -9.43
C GLY A 29 -24.35 6.21 -10.01
N GLU A 30 -23.67 5.44 -9.15
CA GLU A 30 -22.88 4.27 -9.52
C GLU A 30 -23.51 2.97 -8.99
N SER A 31 -23.03 1.82 -9.47
CA SER A 31 -23.45 0.55 -8.87
C SER A 31 -22.69 0.28 -7.56
N ALA A 32 -23.37 -0.25 -6.55
CA ALA A 32 -22.76 -0.69 -5.30
C ALA A 32 -21.59 -1.68 -5.53
N THR A 33 -21.70 -2.53 -6.56
CA THR A 33 -20.64 -3.46 -6.97
C THR A 33 -19.38 -2.73 -7.48
N SER A 34 -19.54 -1.60 -8.17
CA SER A 34 -18.41 -0.78 -8.65
C SER A 34 -17.66 -0.19 -7.47
N ILE A 35 -18.39 0.50 -6.58
CA ILE A 35 -17.83 1.12 -5.37
C ILE A 35 -17.14 0.08 -4.50
N ALA A 36 -17.78 -1.07 -4.26
CA ALA A 36 -17.18 -2.15 -3.47
C ALA A 36 -15.89 -2.67 -4.11
N ARG A 37 -15.87 -2.85 -5.43
CA ARG A 37 -14.68 -3.33 -6.15
C ARG A 37 -13.54 -2.32 -6.05
N GLU A 38 -13.83 -1.04 -6.19
CA GLU A 38 -12.84 0.03 -6.07
C GLU A 38 -12.28 0.10 -4.64
N ALA A 39 -13.15 0.11 -3.63
CA ALA A 39 -12.76 0.12 -2.22
C ALA A 39 -11.84 -1.07 -1.88
N ILE A 40 -12.19 -2.27 -2.35
CA ILE A 40 -11.36 -3.48 -2.18
C ILE A 40 -10.01 -3.31 -2.91
N ALA A 41 -10.02 -2.83 -4.15
CA ALA A 41 -8.79 -2.66 -4.93
C ALA A 41 -7.82 -1.67 -4.27
N GLN A 42 -8.34 -0.54 -3.78
CA GLN A 42 -7.55 0.45 -3.03
C GLN A 42 -6.99 -0.17 -1.74
N ARG A 43 -7.83 -0.86 -0.96
CA ARG A 43 -7.40 -1.48 0.29
C ARG A 43 -6.29 -2.52 0.08
N VAL A 44 -6.41 -3.35 -0.96
CA VAL A 44 -5.38 -4.33 -1.31
C VAL A 44 -4.07 -3.65 -1.70
N LYS A 45 -4.12 -2.53 -2.43
CA LYS A 45 -2.92 -1.75 -2.79
C LYS A 45 -2.22 -1.20 -1.55
N GLU A 46 -2.98 -0.69 -0.59
CA GLU A 46 -2.46 -0.19 0.69
C GLU A 46 -1.82 -1.30 1.51
N LEU A 47 -2.49 -2.44 1.68
CA LEU A 47 -1.95 -3.59 2.40
C LEU A 47 -0.63 -4.06 1.80
N LYS A 48 -0.54 -4.14 0.46
CA LYS A 48 0.72 -4.48 -0.21
C LYS A 48 1.82 -3.45 0.04
N ARG A 49 1.48 -2.15 0.08
CA ARG A 49 2.46 -1.08 0.38
C ARG A 49 2.94 -1.17 1.82
N GLN A 50 2.04 -1.44 2.75
CA GLN A 50 2.35 -1.64 4.17
C GLN A 50 3.28 -2.84 4.36
N GLN A 51 2.93 -4.00 3.80
CA GLN A 51 3.79 -5.19 3.87
C GLN A 51 5.19 -4.97 3.30
N ARG A 52 5.31 -4.23 2.18
CA ARG A 52 6.63 -3.89 1.64
C ARG A 52 7.44 -3.03 2.61
N ARG A 53 6.81 -2.03 3.23
CA ARG A 53 7.47 -1.15 4.21
C ARG A 53 7.92 -1.94 5.43
N GLU A 54 7.07 -2.80 5.97
CA GLU A 54 7.38 -3.66 7.12
C GLU A 54 8.57 -4.56 6.80
N ARG A 55 8.60 -5.17 5.60
CA ARG A 55 9.73 -5.99 5.17
C ARG A 55 11.04 -5.21 5.01
N ILE A 56 10.98 -3.99 4.47
CA ILE A 56 12.16 -3.12 4.35
C ILE A 56 12.66 -2.72 5.73
N ALA A 57 11.75 -2.36 6.64
CA ALA A 57 12.11 -1.98 8.01
C ALA A 57 12.74 -3.16 8.78
N LEU A 58 12.20 -4.37 8.61
CA LEU A 58 12.78 -5.57 9.20
C LEU A 58 14.20 -5.82 8.66
N TYR A 59 14.37 -5.77 7.34
CA TYR A 59 15.68 -5.94 6.71
C TYR A 59 16.69 -4.88 7.19
N ALA A 60 16.28 -3.60 7.24
CA ALA A 60 17.15 -2.53 7.71
C ALA A 60 17.54 -2.74 9.18
N ALA A 61 16.62 -3.17 10.04
CA ALA A 61 16.92 -3.49 11.42
C ALA A 61 17.88 -4.70 11.56
N GLU A 62 17.73 -5.71 10.70
CA GLU A 62 18.62 -6.87 10.66
C GLU A 62 20.03 -6.53 10.14
N MET A 63 20.14 -5.59 9.20
CA MET A 63 21.41 -5.22 8.56
C MET A 63 22.10 -4.01 9.21
N ALA A 64 21.45 -3.35 10.18
CA ALA A 64 22.03 -2.21 10.88
C ALA A 64 23.39 -2.55 11.51
N GLY A 65 24.40 -1.71 11.27
CA GLY A 65 25.78 -1.93 11.72
C GLY A 65 26.55 -3.02 10.97
N THR A 66 25.99 -3.60 9.91
CA THR A 66 26.72 -4.50 8.99
C THR A 66 27.21 -3.73 7.75
N ASP A 67 28.01 -4.39 6.91
CA ASP A 67 28.47 -3.85 5.62
C ASP A 67 27.32 -3.50 4.65
N HIS A 68 26.07 -3.88 4.96
CA HIS A 68 24.87 -3.57 4.20
C HIS A 68 24.06 -2.37 4.74
N ASP A 69 24.45 -1.78 5.88
CA ASP A 69 23.74 -0.67 6.51
C ASP A 69 23.94 0.66 5.75
N LEU A 70 25.17 0.90 5.32
CA LEU A 70 25.57 2.11 4.60
C LEU A 70 26.69 1.81 3.61
N ASP A 71 26.59 2.33 2.39
CA ASP A 71 27.65 2.23 1.40
C ASP A 71 28.83 3.13 1.85
N PRO A 72 30.05 2.60 2.02
CA PRO A 72 31.21 3.38 2.45
C PRO A 72 31.48 4.61 1.58
N ASP A 73 31.22 4.52 0.28
CA ASP A 73 31.40 5.66 -0.64
C ASP A 73 30.39 6.77 -0.35
N TRP A 74 29.17 6.39 0.09
CA TRP A 74 28.12 7.34 0.47
C TRP A 74 28.38 7.94 1.85
N GLU A 75 28.94 7.17 2.77
CA GLU A 75 29.38 7.65 4.08
C GLU A 75 30.43 8.75 3.93
N GLU A 76 31.46 8.49 3.11
CA GLU A 76 32.53 9.45 2.85
C GLU A 76 32.01 10.73 2.18
N ALA A 77 31.13 10.59 1.18
CA ALA A 77 30.50 11.72 0.52
C ALA A 77 29.64 12.56 1.48
N GLY A 78 28.91 11.91 2.40
CA GLY A 78 28.13 12.59 3.44
C GLY A 78 29.01 13.38 4.41
N LEU A 79 30.11 12.78 4.87
CA LEU A 79 31.09 13.44 5.74
C LEU A 79 31.81 14.61 5.07
N ASP A 80 32.10 14.52 3.76
CA ASP A 80 32.69 15.62 3.00
C ASP A 80 31.73 16.80 2.85
N LEU A 81 30.44 16.55 2.60
CA LEU A 81 29.42 17.60 2.55
C LEU A 81 29.28 18.31 3.91
N TRP A 82 29.23 17.53 5.00
CA TRP A 82 29.08 18.09 6.35
C TRP A 82 30.30 18.96 6.74
N ARG A 83 31.52 18.49 6.46
CA ARG A 83 32.76 19.27 6.68
C ARG A 83 32.82 20.57 5.90
N LYS A 84 32.19 20.65 4.73
CA LYS A 84 32.12 21.88 3.90
C LYS A 84 31.08 22.89 4.40
N THR A 85 30.19 22.48 5.30
CA THR A 85 29.13 23.33 5.85
C THR A 85 29.46 23.94 7.22
N GLU A 86 30.59 23.58 7.82
CA GLU A 86 31.20 24.24 9.00
C GLU A 86 32.20 25.34 8.58
#